data_AF-G7LDS2-F1
#
_entry.id   AF-G7LDS2-F1
#
_cell.length_a   1.000
_cell.length_b   1.000
_cell.length_c   1.000
_cell.angle_alpha   90.00
_cell.angle_beta   90.00
_cell.angle_gamma   90.00
#
_symmetry.space_group_name_H-M   'P 1'
#
loop_
_entity.id
_entity.type
_entity.pdbx_description
1 polymer ?
#
loop_
_entity_poly.entity_id
_entity_poly.type
_entity_poly.pdbx_seq_one_letter_code
_entity_poly.pdbx_strand_id
1 'polypeptide(L)'
;MASVSCSLLNLPSKMKNLTLTSSSNSGSLSFSRNISQSRVLSQGTFSLNTVQRRGVVVVCEAAPKKVDSAIKKALQAERRRVYNKARKSEIRTRTKKVLEALELLKKKSDAQAEEITSIEKMIGEAYSIIDKAVKVGTLHRNTGANRKSRLARRKKAVEIHHGWYAPVPQASV
;
A
#
# COMPACT_ATOMS: atom_id res chain seq x y z
N MET A 1 30.77 -14.07 -30.69
CA MET A 1 31.46 -13.41 -29.56
C MET A 1 31.43 -11.91 -29.82
N ALA A 2 30.41 -11.20 -29.35
CA ALA A 2 30.32 -9.74 -29.48
C ALA A 2 29.98 -9.17 -28.11
N SER A 3 30.97 -8.52 -27.48
CA SER A 3 30.85 -7.87 -26.18
C SER A 3 30.18 -6.51 -26.35
N VAL A 4 29.05 -6.32 -25.68
CA VAL A 4 28.40 -5.00 -25.57
C VAL A 4 28.87 -4.37 -24.26
N SER A 5 29.92 -3.57 -24.36
CA SER A 5 30.40 -2.69 -23.29
C SER A 5 29.53 -1.43 -23.26
N CYS A 6 28.59 -1.35 -22.31
CA CYS A 6 27.88 -0.10 -22.00
C CYS A 6 28.49 0.53 -20.75
N SER A 7 29.31 1.54 -20.98
CA SER A 7 29.94 2.41 -20.02
C SER A 7 28.91 3.23 -19.24
N LEU A 8 29.02 3.19 -17.91
CA LEU A 8 28.27 3.97 -16.95
C LEU A 8 28.61 5.47 -17.10
N LEU A 9 27.61 6.28 -17.45
CA LEU A 9 27.72 7.75 -17.39
C LEU A 9 27.68 8.20 -15.93
N ASN A 10 28.83 8.58 -15.40
CA ASN A 10 28.99 9.17 -14.08
C ASN A 10 28.84 10.69 -14.18
N LEU A 11 27.80 11.26 -13.58
CA LEU A 11 27.59 12.71 -13.49
C LEU A 11 28.26 13.24 -12.21
N PRO A 12 29.17 14.23 -12.27
CA PRO A 12 29.72 14.85 -11.06
C PRO A 12 28.72 15.86 -10.47
N SER A 13 28.00 15.47 -9.42
CA SER A 13 27.23 16.44 -8.62
C SER A 13 28.18 17.24 -7.73
N LYS A 14 28.45 18.49 -8.11
CA LYS A 14 29.21 19.46 -7.33
C LYS A 14 28.43 19.78 -6.05
N MET A 15 28.88 19.26 -4.91
CA MET A 15 28.33 19.66 -3.60
C MET A 15 28.74 21.11 -3.33
N LYS A 16 27.75 22.01 -3.24
CA LYS A 16 27.95 23.33 -2.65
C LYS A 16 27.79 23.18 -1.14
N ASN A 17 28.88 23.35 -0.40
CA ASN A 17 28.84 23.44 1.06
C ASN A 17 28.04 24.69 1.43
N LEU A 18 26.81 24.50 1.92
CA LEU A 18 26.03 25.56 2.53
C LEU A 18 26.59 25.76 3.94
N THR A 19 27.33 26.84 4.12
CA THR A 19 27.74 27.35 5.42
C THR A 19 26.49 27.85 6.16
N LEU A 20 26.11 27.16 7.25
CA LEU A 20 25.09 27.62 8.19
C LEU A 20 25.70 28.71 9.07
N THR A 21 25.50 29.97 8.72
CA THR A 21 25.71 31.09 9.64
C THR A 21 24.52 31.14 10.60
N SER A 22 24.71 30.61 11.81
CA SER A 22 23.75 30.73 12.91
C SER A 22 23.77 32.16 13.46
N SER A 23 23.05 33.07 12.80
CA SER A 23 22.68 34.34 13.42
C SER A 23 21.48 34.12 14.34
N SER A 24 21.75 34.06 15.64
CA SER A 24 20.76 34.11 16.71
C SER A 24 20.12 35.50 16.75
N ASN A 25 19.03 35.67 16.01
CA ASN A 25 18.06 36.73 16.29
C ASN A 25 16.77 36.08 16.78
N SER A 26 16.65 35.96 18.10
CA SER A 26 15.41 35.69 18.80
C SER A 26 14.46 36.88 18.62
N GLY A 27 13.77 36.93 17.48
CA GLY A 27 12.64 37.83 17.25
C GLY A 27 11.40 37.24 17.90
N SER A 28 10.98 37.80 19.04
CA SER A 28 9.71 37.46 19.67
C SER A 28 8.55 37.80 18.73
N LEU A 29 7.75 36.81 18.34
CA LEU A 29 6.48 37.05 17.65
C LEU A 29 5.46 37.60 18.65
N SER A 30 5.30 38.93 18.69
CA SER A 30 4.27 39.60 19.46
C SER A 30 2.94 39.57 18.70
N PHE A 31 2.03 38.69 19.14
CA PHE A 31 0.61 38.82 18.78
C PHE A 31 0.02 39.95 19.63
N SER A 32 -0.03 41.17 19.07
CA SER A 32 -0.71 42.30 19.70
C SER A 32 -2.23 42.06 19.71
N ARG A 33 -2.77 41.68 20.88
CA ARG A 33 -4.19 41.81 21.21
C ARG A 33 -4.44 43.24 21.67
N ASN A 34 -5.07 44.04 20.81
CA ASN A 34 -5.69 45.29 21.22
C ASN A 34 -6.88 44.98 22.14
N ILE A 35 -6.74 45.21 23.44
CA ILE A 35 -7.86 45.43 24.35
C ILE A 35 -7.58 46.74 25.07
N SER A 36 -8.47 47.69 24.83
CA SER A 36 -8.39 49.07 25.26
C SER A 36 -8.63 49.24 26.76
N GLN A 37 -7.83 50.13 27.36
CA GLN A 37 -8.12 51.03 28.48
C GLN A 37 -8.60 50.46 29.84
N SER A 38 -7.73 50.56 30.86
CA SER A 38 -7.92 51.50 31.99
C SER A 38 -6.69 51.51 32.92
N ARG A 39 -6.28 52.72 33.34
CA ARG A 39 -5.20 52.99 34.33
C ARG A 39 -5.66 52.56 35.73
N VAL A 40 -4.73 52.19 36.63
CA VAL A 40 -4.54 52.75 38.01
C VAL A 40 -3.24 52.19 38.62
N LEU A 41 -2.57 53.05 39.40
CA LEU A 41 -1.32 52.96 40.15
C LEU A 41 -1.03 51.62 40.88
N SER A 42 0.26 51.26 40.96
CA SER A 42 0.98 51.01 42.23
C SER A 42 2.40 50.54 41.96
N GLN A 43 3.39 51.41 42.22
CA GLN A 43 4.80 51.03 42.34
C GLN A 43 4.98 50.17 43.59
N GLY A 44 5.37 48.91 43.43
CA GLY A 44 5.69 48.02 44.54
C GLY A 44 6.67 46.93 44.10
N THR A 45 7.95 47.11 44.41
CA THR A 45 8.97 46.07 44.25
C THR A 45 8.89 45.11 45.42
N PHE A 46 8.18 43.99 45.28
CA PHE A 46 8.24 42.89 46.24
C PHE A 46 9.54 42.09 46.01
N SER A 47 10.52 42.29 46.89
CA SER A 47 11.72 41.45 46.98
C SER A 47 11.35 40.13 47.65
N LEU A 48 11.36 39.03 46.90
CA LEU A 48 11.16 37.69 47.42
C LEU A 48 12.53 37.04 47.66
N ASN A 49 12.87 36.79 48.92
CA ASN A 49 14.06 36.02 49.29
C ASN A 49 13.93 34.57 48.80
N THR A 50 15.00 34.03 48.19
CA THR A 50 15.05 32.63 47.76
C THR A 50 15.24 31.72 48.98
N VAL A 51 14.18 31.06 49.44
CA VAL A 51 14.32 29.99 50.45
C VAL A 51 15.04 28.81 49.80
N GLN A 52 16.29 28.58 50.16
CA GLN A 52 17.04 27.38 49.75
C GLN A 52 16.45 26.14 50.44
N ARG A 53 15.45 25.52 49.79
CA ARG A 53 14.98 24.19 50.22
C ARG A 53 16.02 23.15 49.82
N ARG A 54 16.56 22.47 50.83
CA ARG A 54 17.46 21.30 50.69
C ARG A 54 16.84 20.30 49.72
N GLY A 55 17.49 20.09 48.57
CA GLY A 55 17.03 19.18 47.53
C GLY A 55 17.16 17.73 47.96
N VAL A 56 16.04 17.02 48.01
CA VAL A 56 16.02 15.55 47.96
C VAL A 56 16.32 15.16 46.51
N VAL A 57 17.43 14.46 46.26
CA VAL A 57 17.75 13.94 44.93
C VAL A 57 16.91 12.69 44.69
N VAL A 58 15.73 12.87 44.10
CA VAL A 58 14.95 11.74 43.58
C VAL A 58 15.57 11.33 42.25
N VAL A 59 16.23 10.18 42.21
CA VAL A 59 16.64 9.54 40.96
C VAL A 59 15.38 9.00 40.29
N CYS A 60 14.78 9.79 39.40
CA CYS A 60 13.71 9.28 38.54
C CYS A 60 14.32 8.32 37.52
N GLU A 61 14.00 7.03 37.63
CA GLU A 61 14.21 6.11 36.51
C GLU A 61 13.49 6.66 35.26
N ALA A 62 14.22 6.72 34.15
CA ALA A 62 13.74 7.36 32.92
C ALA A 62 12.50 6.63 32.38
N ALA A 63 11.39 7.36 32.27
CA ALA A 63 10.16 6.84 31.69
C ALA A 63 10.40 6.29 30.27
N PRO A 64 9.75 5.16 29.89
CA PRO A 64 9.94 4.57 28.56
C PRO A 64 9.59 5.58 27.47
N LYS A 65 10.47 5.71 26.48
CA LYS A 65 10.27 6.60 25.33
C LYS A 65 8.99 6.22 24.60
N LYS A 66 8.11 7.21 24.37
CA LYS A 66 6.88 7.05 23.59
C LYS A 66 7.22 6.53 22.20
N VAL A 67 6.56 5.46 21.77
CA VAL A 67 6.79 4.86 20.45
C VAL A 67 6.36 5.87 19.39
N ASP A 68 7.27 6.23 18.48
CA ASP A 68 6.97 7.16 17.41
C ASP A 68 5.86 6.59 16.52
N SER A 69 4.88 7.43 16.20
CA SER A 69 3.79 7.16 15.27
C SER A 69 4.31 6.63 13.93
N ALA A 70 5.47 7.11 13.47
CA ALA A 70 6.11 6.67 12.24
C ALA A 70 6.51 5.19 12.30
N ILE A 71 7.15 4.76 13.39
CA ILE A 71 7.57 3.36 13.60
C ILE A 71 6.35 2.44 13.63
N LYS A 72 5.28 2.85 14.32
CA LYS A 72 4.02 2.08 14.36
C LYS A 72 3.42 1.89 12.96
N LYS A 73 3.42 2.94 12.13
CA LYS A 73 2.90 2.87 10.76
C LYS A 73 3.76 1.95 9.87
N ALA A 74 5.08 1.98 10.02
CA ALA A 74 5.99 1.07 9.32
C ALA A 74 5.66 -0.40 9.64
N LEU A 75 5.56 -0.76 10.92
CA LEU A 75 5.21 -2.12 11.35
C LEU A 75 3.83 -2.56 10.86
N GLN A 76 2.84 -1.66 10.87
CA GLN A 76 1.51 -1.94 10.34
C GLN A 76 1.53 -2.19 8.82
N ALA A 77 2.31 -1.40 8.09
CA ALA A 77 2.47 -1.53 6.65
C ALA A 77 3.14 -2.87 6.28
N GLU A 78 4.18 -3.28 7.01
CA GLU A 78 4.85 -4.57 6.81
C GLU A 78 3.90 -5.75 7.00
N ARG A 79 3.12 -5.76 8.08
CA ARG A 79 2.10 -6.79 8.33
C ARG A 79 1.11 -6.86 7.18
N ARG A 80 0.54 -5.72 6.78
CA ARG A 80 -0.40 -5.63 5.65
C ARG A 80 0.25 -6.05 4.32
N ARG A 81 1.52 -5.72 4.11
CA ARG A 81 2.29 -6.10 2.91
C ARG A 81 2.38 -7.62 2.79
N VAL A 82 2.72 -8.32 3.87
CA VAL A 82 2.84 -9.79 3.89
C VAL A 82 1.50 -10.45 3.53
N TYR A 83 0.40 -10.05 4.19
CA TYR A 83 -0.94 -10.60 3.90
C TYR A 83 -1.41 -10.31 2.48
N ASN A 84 -1.25 -9.07 2.00
CA ASN A 84 -1.66 -8.69 0.66
C ASN A 84 -0.80 -9.37 -0.41
N LYS A 85 0.51 -9.56 -0.15
CA LYS A 85 1.40 -10.30 -1.04
C LYS A 85 0.92 -11.74 -1.20
N ALA A 86 0.66 -12.45 -0.10
CA ALA A 86 0.22 -13.84 -0.10
C ALA A 86 -1.07 -14.04 -0.93
N ARG A 87 -2.10 -13.21 -0.70
CA ARG A 87 -3.36 -13.30 -1.45
C ARG A 87 -3.21 -12.94 -2.92
N LYS A 88 -2.42 -11.90 -3.24
CA LYS A 88 -2.16 -11.52 -4.63
C LYS A 88 -1.40 -12.64 -5.37
N SER A 89 -0.43 -13.28 -4.73
CA SER A 89 0.27 -14.44 -5.31
C SER A 89 -0.66 -15.63 -5.48
N GLU A 90 -1.52 -15.93 -4.50
CA GLU A 90 -2.46 -17.05 -4.59
C GLU A 90 -3.40 -16.89 -5.79
N ILE A 91 -4.01 -15.71 -5.96
CA ILE A 91 -4.87 -15.44 -7.11
C ILE A 91 -4.08 -15.59 -8.42
N ARG A 92 -2.85 -15.08 -8.49
CA ARG A 92 -1.99 -15.21 -9.68
C ARG A 92 -1.75 -16.67 -10.02
N THR A 93 -1.42 -17.49 -9.03
CA THR A 93 -1.14 -18.92 -9.21
C THR A 93 -2.38 -19.69 -9.66
N ARG A 94 -3.53 -19.53 -8.99
CA ARG A 94 -4.78 -20.20 -9.38
C ARG A 94 -5.23 -19.79 -10.78
N THR A 95 -5.15 -18.50 -11.10
CA THR A 95 -5.48 -17.97 -12.43
C THR A 95 -4.55 -18.57 -13.50
N LYS A 96 -3.25 -18.68 -13.22
CA LYS A 96 -2.27 -19.26 -14.15
C LYS A 96 -2.60 -20.73 -14.45
N LYS A 97 -2.87 -21.53 -13.42
CA LYS A 97 -3.26 -22.94 -13.57
C LYS A 97 -4.48 -23.13 -14.48
N VAL A 98 -5.52 -22.30 -14.29
CA VAL A 98 -6.72 -22.33 -15.14
C VAL A 98 -6.37 -21.97 -16.59
N LEU A 99 -5.56 -20.95 -16.82
CA LEU A 99 -5.17 -20.53 -18.16
C LEU A 99 -4.32 -21.60 -18.87
N GLU A 100 -3.37 -22.22 -18.15
CA GLU A 100 -2.56 -23.32 -18.69
C GLU A 100 -3.45 -24.51 -19.07
N ALA A 101 -4.41 -24.90 -18.23
CA ALA A 101 -5.35 -25.98 -18.53
C ALA A 101 -6.22 -25.67 -19.77
N LEU A 102 -6.72 -24.43 -19.90
CA LEU A 102 -7.49 -24.00 -21.07
C LEU A 102 -6.65 -23.95 -22.36
N GLU A 103 -5.37 -23.57 -22.26
CA GLU A 103 -4.45 -23.55 -23.41
C GLU A 103 -4.10 -24.97 -23.87
N LEU A 104 -3.94 -25.91 -22.95
CA LEU A 104 -3.76 -27.33 -23.27
C LEU A 104 -5.01 -27.91 -23.94
N LEU A 105 -6.19 -27.61 -23.40
CA LEU A 105 -7.46 -28.08 -23.99
C LEU A 105 -7.65 -27.53 -25.41
N LYS A 106 -7.32 -26.25 -25.66
CA LYS A 106 -7.40 -25.67 -27.00
C LYS A 106 -6.54 -26.38 -28.04
N LYS A 107 -5.40 -26.96 -27.63
CA LYS A 107 -4.45 -27.64 -28.53
C LYS A 107 -4.83 -29.09 -28.82
N LYS A 108 -5.51 -29.75 -27.89
CA LYS A 108 -5.99 -31.12 -28.09
C LYS A 108 -7.26 -31.09 -28.93
N SER A 109 -7.35 -31.93 -29.96
CA SER A 109 -8.57 -32.09 -30.77
C SER A 109 -9.64 -32.94 -30.06
N ASP A 110 -9.22 -33.88 -29.21
CA ASP A 110 -10.07 -34.90 -28.63
C ASP A 110 -10.48 -34.49 -27.21
N ALA A 111 -11.38 -33.53 -27.14
CA ALA A 111 -11.78 -32.95 -25.86
C ALA A 111 -12.81 -33.84 -25.14
N GLN A 112 -12.37 -34.49 -24.06
CA GLN A 112 -13.22 -35.30 -23.17
C GLN A 112 -14.00 -34.40 -22.20
N ALA A 113 -15.28 -34.73 -21.96
CA ALA A 113 -16.15 -33.99 -21.04
C ALA A 113 -15.62 -33.95 -19.58
N GLU A 114 -14.82 -34.94 -19.20
CA GLU A 114 -14.19 -35.03 -17.88
C GLU A 114 -13.16 -33.91 -17.63
N GLU A 115 -12.40 -33.52 -18.66
CA GLU A 115 -11.40 -32.45 -18.56
C GLU A 115 -12.07 -31.08 -18.31
N ILE A 116 -13.24 -30.85 -18.92
CA ILE A 116 -14.03 -29.63 -18.73
C ILE A 116 -14.48 -29.51 -17.28
N THR A 117 -15.01 -30.60 -16.72
CA THR A 117 -15.51 -30.63 -15.33
C THR A 117 -14.40 -30.31 -14.33
N SER A 118 -13.18 -30.82 -14.59
CA SER A 118 -11.99 -30.48 -13.79
C SER A 118 -11.64 -28.99 -13.88
N ILE A 119 -11.68 -28.42 -15.09
CA ILE A 119 -11.42 -26.98 -15.31
C ILE A 119 -12.46 -26.12 -14.61
N GLU A 120 -13.74 -26.50 -14.62
CA GLU A 120 -14.80 -25.78 -13.92
C GLU A 120 -14.60 -25.76 -12.41
N LYS A 121 -14.16 -26.88 -11.82
CA LYS A 121 -13.76 -26.92 -10.41
C LYS A 121 -12.63 -25.93 -10.13
N MET A 122 -11.58 -25.91 -10.95
CA MET A 122 -10.47 -24.96 -10.81
C MET A 122 -10.93 -23.50 -10.96
N ILE A 123 -11.88 -23.22 -11.85
CA ILE A 123 -12.49 -21.89 -12.01
C ILE A 123 -13.27 -21.50 -10.74
N GLY A 124 -14.06 -22.42 -10.18
CA GLY A 124 -14.80 -22.21 -8.94
C GLY A 124 -13.88 -21.85 -7.77
N GLU A 125 -12.75 -22.56 -7.62
CA GLU A 125 -11.72 -22.24 -6.64
C GLU A 125 -11.13 -20.84 -6.87
N ALA A 126 -10.78 -20.51 -8.12
CA ALA A 126 -10.24 -19.20 -8.46
C ALA A 126 -11.22 -18.06 -8.12
N TYR A 127 -12.52 -18.24 -8.41
CA TYR A 127 -13.56 -17.28 -8.06
C TYR A 127 -13.70 -17.12 -6.54
N SER A 128 -13.70 -18.22 -5.79
CA SER A 128 -13.77 -18.18 -4.32
C SER A 128 -12.64 -17.33 -3.72
N ILE A 129 -11.40 -17.52 -4.19
CA ILE A 129 -10.24 -16.74 -3.70
C ILE A 129 -10.34 -15.27 -4.13
N ILE A 130 -10.76 -14.99 -5.37
CA ILE A 130 -10.95 -13.61 -5.85
C ILE A 130 -11.97 -12.88 -4.96
N ASP A 131 -13.10 -13.51 -4.66
CA ASP A 131 -14.17 -12.88 -3.87
C ASP A 131 -13.79 -12.69 -2.41
N LYS A 132 -13.09 -13.66 -1.82
CA LYS A 132 -12.50 -13.50 -0.49
C LYS A 132 -11.52 -12.33 -0.45
N ALA A 133 -10.71 -12.14 -1.50
CA ALA A 133 -9.78 -11.01 -1.58
C ALA A 133 -10.48 -9.66 -1.78
N VAL A 134 -11.62 -9.63 -2.47
CA VAL A 134 -12.46 -8.43 -2.59
C VAL A 134 -13.13 -8.10 -1.26
N LYS A 135 -13.73 -9.10 -0.59
CA LYS A 135 -14.40 -8.93 0.72
C LYS A 135 -13.48 -8.33 1.77
N VAL A 136 -12.22 -8.77 1.82
CA VAL A 136 -11.25 -8.26 2.80
C VAL A 136 -10.55 -6.97 2.34
N GLY A 137 -10.78 -6.50 1.12
CA GLY A 137 -10.22 -5.25 0.61
C GLY A 137 -8.77 -5.33 0.15
N THR A 138 -8.24 -6.53 -0.10
CA THR A 138 -6.93 -6.68 -0.78
C THR A 138 -7.02 -6.28 -2.27
N LEU A 139 -8.20 -6.47 -2.87
CA LEU A 139 -8.49 -6.15 -4.26
C LEU A 139 -9.74 -5.27 -4.35
N HIS A 140 -9.73 -4.29 -5.26
CA HIS A 140 -10.92 -3.49 -5.54
C HIS A 140 -11.96 -4.31 -6.34
N ARG A 141 -13.26 -4.01 -6.12
CA ARG A 141 -14.39 -4.72 -6.76
C ARG A 141 -14.26 -4.81 -8.28
N ASN A 142 -13.87 -3.73 -8.94
CA ASN A 142 -13.70 -3.72 -10.41
C ASN A 142 -12.55 -4.62 -10.85
N THR A 143 -11.46 -4.65 -10.09
CA THR A 143 -10.33 -5.53 -10.42
C THR A 143 -10.69 -7.00 -10.21
N GLY A 144 -11.51 -7.31 -9.20
CA GLY A 144 -12.09 -8.66 -9.03
C GLY A 144 -12.96 -9.05 -10.21
N ALA A 145 -13.91 -8.18 -10.60
CA ALA A 145 -14.79 -8.38 -11.75
C ALA A 145 -14.01 -8.59 -13.06
N ASN A 146 -12.97 -7.77 -13.30
CA ASN A 146 -12.11 -7.90 -14.49
C ASN A 146 -11.39 -9.25 -14.54
N ARG A 147 -10.93 -9.77 -13.39
CA ARG A 147 -10.27 -11.09 -13.32
C ARG A 147 -11.25 -12.22 -13.63
N LYS A 148 -12.48 -12.16 -13.10
CA LYS A 148 -13.53 -13.14 -13.42
C LYS A 148 -13.93 -13.08 -14.89
N SER A 149 -14.16 -11.88 -15.41
CA SER A 149 -14.51 -11.67 -16.82
C SER A 149 -13.44 -12.23 -17.74
N ARG A 150 -12.15 -12.07 -17.40
CA ARG A 150 -11.04 -12.65 -18.17
C ARG A 150 -11.12 -14.17 -18.25
N LEU A 151 -11.35 -14.86 -17.13
CA LEU A 151 -11.46 -16.32 -17.10
C LEU A 151 -12.69 -16.80 -17.90
N ALA A 152 -13.84 -16.16 -17.69
CA ALA A 152 -15.07 -16.47 -18.41
C ALA A 152 -14.93 -16.30 -19.94
N ARG A 153 -14.30 -15.21 -20.39
CA ARG A 153 -14.02 -14.96 -21.81
C ARG A 153 -13.12 -16.04 -22.41
N ARG A 154 -12.09 -16.48 -21.68
CA ARG A 154 -11.19 -17.54 -22.14
C ARG A 154 -11.87 -18.89 -22.22
N LYS A 155 -12.70 -19.25 -21.23
CA LYS A 155 -13.54 -20.46 -21.28
C LYS A 155 -14.43 -20.46 -22.53
N LYS A 156 -15.21 -19.39 -22.74
CA LYS A 156 -16.09 -19.25 -23.92
C LYS A 156 -15.34 -19.35 -25.24
N ALA A 157 -14.15 -18.77 -25.35
CA ALA A 157 -13.34 -18.85 -26.57
C ALA A 157 -12.91 -20.29 -26.88
N VAL A 158 -12.63 -21.11 -25.86
CA VAL A 158 -12.31 -22.53 -26.03
C VAL A 158 -13.55 -23.32 -26.44
N GLU A 159 -14.72 -23.04 -25.84
CA GLU A 159 -15.99 -23.69 -26.22
C GLU A 159 -16.37 -23.42 -27.68
N ILE A 160 -16.20 -22.17 -28.15
CA ILE A 160 -16.43 -21.79 -29.55
C ILE A 160 -15.46 -22.52 -30.48
N HIS A 161 -14.19 -22.64 -30.10
CA HIS A 161 -13.17 -23.32 -30.90
C HIS A 161 -13.50 -24.80 -31.14
N HIS A 162 -14.07 -25.48 -30.14
CA HIS A 162 -14.50 -26.88 -30.25
C HIS A 162 -15.92 -27.02 -30.83
N GLY A 163 -16.62 -25.91 -31.09
CA GLY A 163 -17.95 -25.92 -31.69
C GLY A 163 -19.10 -26.27 -30.73
N TRP A 164 -18.85 -26.38 -29.42
CA TRP A 164 -19.91 -26.70 -28.43
C TRP A 164 -20.85 -25.52 -28.16
N TYR A 165 -20.40 -24.31 -28.44
CA TYR A 165 -21.18 -23.11 -28.25
C TYR A 165 -21.06 -22.19 -29.47
N ALA A 166 -22.20 -21.94 -30.11
CA ALA A 166 -22.35 -20.90 -31.11
C ALA A 166 -23.14 -19.74 -30.47
N PRO A 167 -22.56 -18.54 -30.33
CA PRO A 167 -23.31 -17.40 -29.84
C PRO A 167 -24.41 -17.07 -30.85
N VAL A 168 -25.65 -16.92 -30.37
CA VAL A 168 -26.75 -16.41 -31.18
C VAL A 168 -26.35 -15.00 -31.66
N PRO A 169 -26.35 -14.74 -32.98
CA PRO A 169 -26.04 -13.41 -33.51
C PRO A 169 -27.09 -12.44 -32.95
N GLN A 170 -26.64 -11.45 -32.19
CA GLN A 170 -27.55 -10.48 -31.60
C GLN A 170 -28.09 -9.59 -32.72
N ALA A 171 -29.40 -9.64 -32.94
CA ALA A 171 -30.09 -8.68 -33.79
C ALA A 171 -29.78 -7.28 -33.24
N SER A 172 -29.22 -6.42 -34.09
CA SER A 172 -28.93 -5.03 -33.77
C SER A 172 -30.24 -4.31 -33.43
N VAL A 173 -30.38 -3.89 -32.17
CA VAL A 173 -31.36 -2.89 -31.73
C VAL A 173 -30.68 -1.54 -31.70
#